data_AF-Q0W5F6-F1
#
_entry.id   AF-Q0W5F6-F1
#
_cell.length_a   1.000
_cell.length_b   1.000
_cell.length_c   1.000
_cell.angle_alpha   90.00
_cell.angle_beta   90.00
_cell.angle_gamma   90.00
#
_symmetry.space_group_name_H-M   'P 1'
#
loop_
_entity.id
_entity.type
_entity.pdbx_description
1 polymer ?
#
loop_
_entity_poly.entity_id
_entity_poly.type
_entity_poly.pdbx_seq_one_letter_code
_entity_poly.pdbx_strand_id
1 'polypeptide(L)'
;MTILTVALCVLLSGCIFNQAPPQEAFDAADPTAEAVFQSFNTGDYGQFSAYLTDPMKKGVNESSFMDIRNQIHDKYGNYTSKPAPQGSVINGYNNFFYDAQFEKGTLKIRLVMNPDNQSLVDGLWFPNGI
;
A
#
# COMPACT_ATOMS: atom_id res chain seq x y z
N MET A 1 31.78 -47.11 16.49
CA MET A 1 32.13 -45.78 15.92
C MET A 1 31.11 -45.51 14.84
N THR A 2 30.31 -44.48 15.04
CA THR A 2 28.97 -44.24 14.47
C THR A 2 28.94 -44.08 12.95
N ILE A 3 28.09 -44.87 12.28
CA ILE A 3 27.63 -44.64 10.90
C ILE A 3 26.34 -43.81 11.02
N LEU A 4 26.40 -42.52 10.69
CA LEU A 4 25.21 -41.70 10.54
C LEU A 4 25.45 -40.72 9.37
N THR A 5 24.91 -41.05 8.21
CA THR A 5 24.77 -40.10 7.11
C THR A 5 23.34 -40.18 6.64
N VAL A 6 22.47 -39.45 7.34
CA VAL A 6 21.11 -39.19 6.87
C VAL A 6 21.23 -38.17 5.75
N ALA A 7 21.13 -38.64 4.51
CA ALA A 7 20.97 -37.79 3.35
C ALA A 7 19.55 -37.20 3.38
N LEU A 8 19.45 -35.99 3.95
CA LEU A 8 18.24 -35.18 3.93
C LEU A 8 18.11 -34.56 2.53
N CYS A 9 17.41 -35.27 1.63
CA CYS A 9 16.90 -34.67 0.40
C CYS A 9 15.90 -33.57 0.77
N VAL A 10 16.36 -32.32 0.78
CA VAL A 10 15.50 -31.15 0.89
C VAL A 10 14.72 -31.06 -0.41
N LEU A 11 13.48 -31.55 -0.36
CA LEU A 11 12.48 -31.26 -1.38
C LEU A 11 12.26 -29.75 -1.37
N LEU A 12 12.76 -29.08 -2.40
CA LEU A 12 12.40 -27.71 -2.77
C LEU A 12 10.92 -27.74 -3.18
N SER A 13 10.04 -27.81 -2.19
CA SER A 13 8.65 -27.43 -2.33
C SER A 13 8.65 -25.92 -2.59
N GLY A 14 8.67 -25.56 -3.87
CA GLY A 14 8.38 -24.21 -4.34
C GLY A 14 6.95 -23.85 -3.96
N CYS A 15 6.74 -23.55 -2.69
CA CYS A 15 5.61 -22.75 -2.29
C CYS A 15 5.89 -21.37 -2.88
N ILE A 16 5.08 -20.98 -3.87
CA ILE A 16 4.90 -19.57 -4.23
C ILE A 16 4.23 -18.92 -2.98
N PHE A 17 5.02 -18.74 -1.93
CA PHE A 17 4.61 -17.92 -0.80
C PHE A 17 4.69 -16.49 -1.30
N ASN A 18 3.54 -15.82 -1.36
CA ASN A 18 3.54 -14.37 -1.29
C ASN A 18 4.29 -14.00 -0.02
N GLN A 19 5.55 -13.62 -0.17
CA GLN A 19 6.42 -13.24 0.94
C GLN A 19 5.81 -12.01 1.61
N ALA A 20 5.75 -11.99 2.94
CA ALA A 20 5.39 -10.78 3.66
C ALA A 20 6.53 -9.75 3.49
N PRO A 21 6.21 -8.45 3.31
CA PRO A 21 7.21 -7.39 3.37
C PRO A 21 7.99 -7.44 4.69
N PRO A 22 9.25 -6.97 4.71
CA PRO A 22 9.97 -6.83 5.97
C PRO A 22 9.32 -5.77 6.86
N GLN A 23 9.58 -5.81 8.18
CA GLN A 23 8.93 -4.91 9.13
C GLN A 23 9.25 -3.44 8.84
N GLU A 24 10.46 -3.10 8.40
CA GLU A 24 10.79 -1.72 8.02
C GLU A 24 9.87 -1.16 6.91
N ALA A 25 9.37 -2.02 6.02
CA ALA A 25 8.46 -1.62 4.97
C ALA A 25 7.06 -1.32 5.53
N PHE A 26 6.61 -2.06 6.54
CA PHE A 26 5.37 -1.72 7.26
C PHE A 26 5.52 -0.40 8.02
N ASP A 27 6.67 -0.20 8.68
CA ASP A 27 6.95 1.01 9.46
C ASP A 27 7.01 2.26 8.58
N ALA A 28 7.50 2.13 7.35
CA ALA A 28 7.50 3.22 6.36
C ALA A 28 6.14 3.43 5.68
N ALA A 29 5.40 2.35 5.40
CA ALA A 29 4.09 2.43 4.78
C ALA A 29 3.03 3.04 5.69
N ASP A 30 3.09 2.79 7.00
CA ASP A 30 2.06 3.26 7.94
C ASP A 30 1.87 4.79 7.98
N PRO A 31 2.91 5.61 8.21
CA PRO A 31 2.78 7.07 8.18
C PRO A 31 2.51 7.60 6.76
N THR A 32 3.03 6.91 5.72
CA THR A 32 2.78 7.29 4.33
C THR A 32 1.30 7.13 3.97
N ALA A 33 0.70 5.98 4.31
CA ALA A 33 -0.71 5.72 4.12
C ALA A 33 -1.58 6.71 4.89
N GLU A 34 -1.22 7.02 6.14
CA GLU A 34 -1.96 8.02 6.93
C GLU A 34 -1.96 9.38 6.24
N ALA A 35 -0.80 9.87 5.82
CA ALA A 35 -0.70 11.17 5.15
C ALA A 35 -1.46 11.21 3.81
N VAL A 36 -1.37 10.14 3.01
CA VAL A 36 -2.11 10.01 1.76
C VAL A 36 -3.63 9.98 2.03
N PHE A 37 -4.11 9.22 3.00
CA PHE A 37 -5.55 9.11 3.27
C PHE A 37 -6.12 10.41 3.87
N GLN A 38 -5.36 11.09 4.74
CA GLN A 38 -5.75 12.40 5.27
C GLN A 38 -5.81 13.48 4.18
N SER A 39 -4.98 13.37 3.13
CA SER A 39 -5.06 14.31 2.00
C SER A 39 -6.42 14.28 1.29
N PHE A 40 -7.13 13.14 1.30
CA PHE A 40 -8.50 13.08 0.76
C PHE A 40 -9.48 13.93 1.59
N ASN A 41 -9.24 14.11 2.88
CA ASN A 41 -10.06 15.02 3.70
C ASN A 41 -9.72 16.48 3.37
N THR A 42 -8.44 16.83 3.42
CA THR A 42 -7.98 18.22 3.33
C THR A 42 -8.04 18.78 1.90
N GLY A 43 -7.97 17.92 0.89
CA GLY A 43 -7.79 18.37 -0.50
C GLY A 43 -6.38 18.92 -0.76
N ASP A 44 -5.42 18.65 0.12
CA ASP A 44 -4.05 19.14 -0.01
C ASP A 44 -3.25 18.24 -0.97
N TYR A 45 -3.17 18.66 -2.23
CA TYR A 45 -2.35 17.97 -3.23
C TYR A 45 -0.84 18.02 -2.90
N GLY A 46 -0.37 19.04 -2.19
CA GLY A 46 1.02 19.12 -1.76
C GLY A 46 1.35 18.00 -0.77
N GLN A 47 0.48 17.76 0.20
CA GLN A 47 0.58 16.65 1.14
C GLN A 47 0.49 15.30 0.43
N PHE A 48 -0.46 15.14 -0.50
CA PHE A 48 -0.61 13.90 -1.29
C PHE A 48 0.63 13.60 -2.14
N SER A 49 1.05 14.58 -2.95
CA SER A 49 2.13 14.41 -3.93
C SER A 49 3.51 14.28 -3.29
N ALA A 50 3.71 14.74 -2.04
CA ALA A 50 4.97 14.56 -1.32
C ALA A 50 5.41 13.09 -1.20
N TYR A 51 4.46 12.15 -1.19
CA TYR A 51 4.70 10.71 -1.08
C TYR A 51 4.72 10.00 -2.42
N LEU A 52 4.55 10.70 -3.55
CA LEU A 52 4.50 10.07 -4.87
C LEU A 52 5.87 10.06 -5.54
N THR A 53 6.17 8.97 -6.24
CA THR A 53 7.29 8.98 -7.20
C THR A 53 7.01 9.92 -8.37
N ASP A 54 8.05 10.36 -9.07
CA ASP A 54 7.90 11.26 -10.22
C ASP A 54 6.98 10.70 -11.33
N PRO A 55 7.02 9.39 -11.66
CA PRO A 55 6.04 8.80 -12.57
C PRO A 55 4.60 8.93 -12.06
N MET A 56 4.37 8.69 -10.76
CA MET A 56 3.04 8.84 -10.14
C MET A 56 2.55 10.30 -10.19
N LYS A 57 3.42 11.29 -9.90
CA LYS A 57 3.07 12.72 -10.01
C LYS A 57 2.67 13.12 -11.44
N LYS A 58 3.31 12.54 -12.46
CA LYS A 58 2.93 12.76 -13.86
C LYS A 58 1.58 12.13 -14.21
N GLY A 59 1.25 10.99 -13.60
CA GLY A 59 -0.02 10.30 -13.81
C GLY A 59 -1.19 10.87 -13.01
N VAL A 60 -0.91 11.48 -11.85
CA VAL A 60 -1.91 12.07 -10.95
C VAL A 60 -1.50 13.50 -10.63
N ASN A 61 -1.90 14.43 -11.52
CA ASN A 61 -1.79 15.86 -11.25
C ASN A 61 -2.89 16.31 -10.26
N GLU A 62 -2.85 17.58 -9.85
CA GLU A 62 -3.80 18.14 -8.89
C GLU A 62 -5.26 17.99 -9.33
N SER A 63 -5.57 18.19 -10.61
CA SER A 63 -6.94 18.01 -11.14
C SER A 63 -7.40 16.57 -10.96
N SER A 64 -6.57 15.59 -11.36
CA SER A 64 -6.90 14.17 -11.21
C SER A 64 -7.03 13.76 -9.75
N PHE A 65 -6.21 14.33 -8.87
CA PHE A 65 -6.34 14.12 -7.42
C PHE A 65 -7.68 14.65 -6.90
N MET A 66 -8.09 15.86 -7.31
CA MET A 66 -9.38 16.41 -6.90
C MET A 66 -10.56 15.57 -7.40
N ASP A 67 -10.47 15.01 -8.60
CA ASP A 67 -11.49 14.09 -9.13
C ASP A 67 -11.58 12.79 -8.31
N ILE A 68 -10.43 12.20 -7.95
CA ILE A 68 -10.36 11.01 -7.08
C ILE A 68 -10.96 11.33 -5.71
N ARG A 69 -10.54 12.45 -5.12
CA ARG A 69 -11.03 12.93 -3.83
C ARG A 69 -12.54 13.09 -3.83
N ASN A 70 -13.11 13.74 -4.83
CA ASN A 70 -14.54 14.00 -4.90
C ASN A 70 -15.33 12.69 -5.00
N GLN A 71 -14.88 11.73 -5.83
CA GLN A 71 -15.49 10.40 -5.90
C GLN A 71 -15.47 9.67 -4.54
N ILE A 72 -14.32 9.70 -3.85
CA ILE A 72 -14.19 9.12 -2.51
C ILE A 72 -15.16 9.81 -1.54
N HIS A 73 -15.18 11.14 -1.50
CA HIS A 73 -15.99 11.89 -0.55
C HIS A 73 -17.51 11.71 -0.80
N ASP A 74 -17.92 11.68 -2.06
CA ASP A 74 -19.32 11.46 -2.44
C ASP A 74 -19.80 10.08 -1.98
N LYS A 75 -19.00 9.05 -2.24
CA LYS A 75 -19.36 7.64 -1.95
C LYS A 75 -19.12 7.24 -0.51
N TYR A 76 -18.01 7.65 0.09
CA TYR A 76 -17.51 7.18 1.37
C TYR A 76 -17.46 8.25 2.47
N GLY A 77 -17.48 9.55 2.13
CA GLY A 77 -17.35 10.65 3.10
C GLY A 77 -15.89 10.90 3.49
N ASN A 78 -15.66 11.46 4.67
CA ASN A 78 -14.29 11.71 5.16
C ASN A 78 -13.62 10.43 5.66
N TYR A 79 -12.31 10.33 5.45
CA TYR A 79 -11.44 9.34 6.08
C TYR A 79 -11.43 9.53 7.60
N THR A 80 -11.47 8.42 8.35
CA THR A 80 -11.47 8.41 9.81
C THR A 80 -10.28 7.68 10.41
N SER A 81 -9.96 6.48 9.90
CA SER A 81 -8.90 5.63 10.46
C SER A 81 -8.50 4.50 9.51
N LYS A 82 -7.35 3.88 9.76
CA LYS A 82 -6.89 2.66 9.09
C LYS A 82 -6.48 1.61 10.13
N PRO A 83 -7.06 0.40 10.10
CA PRO A 83 -6.47 -0.76 10.75
C PRO A 83 -5.11 -1.10 10.12
N ALA A 84 -4.33 -1.97 10.80
CA ALA A 84 -3.09 -2.47 10.25
C ALA A 84 -3.34 -3.18 8.90
N PRO A 85 -2.50 -2.92 7.87
CA PRO A 85 -2.70 -3.49 6.55
C PRO A 85 -2.29 -4.95 6.50
N GLN A 86 -2.79 -5.66 5.49
CA GLN A 86 -2.14 -6.88 5.03
C GLN A 86 -1.00 -6.50 4.08
N GLY A 87 0.17 -7.13 4.24
CA GLY A 87 1.33 -6.89 3.38
C GLY A 87 1.64 -8.08 2.47
N SER A 88 2.07 -7.82 1.23
CA SER A 88 2.55 -8.84 0.31
C SER A 88 3.61 -8.30 -0.64
N VAL A 89 4.65 -9.09 -0.91
CA VAL A 89 5.60 -8.82 -1.99
C VAL A 89 5.03 -9.36 -3.29
N ILE A 90 4.79 -8.49 -4.28
CA ILE A 90 4.26 -8.84 -5.60
C ILE A 90 5.17 -8.22 -6.66
N ASN A 91 5.74 -9.06 -7.55
CA ASN A 91 6.68 -8.65 -8.59
C ASN A 91 7.86 -7.80 -8.07
N GLY A 92 8.33 -8.08 -6.85
CA GLY A 92 9.43 -7.34 -6.20
C GLY A 92 9.02 -6.05 -5.49
N TYR A 93 7.74 -5.68 -5.49
CA TYR A 93 7.24 -4.50 -4.79
C TYR A 93 6.57 -4.87 -3.47
N ASN A 94 6.69 -4.00 -2.46
CA ASN A 94 5.95 -4.12 -1.20
C ASN A 94 4.54 -3.53 -1.38
N ASN A 95 3.52 -4.39 -1.23
CA ASN A 95 2.12 -4.02 -1.40
C ASN A 95 1.43 -4.06 -0.04
N PHE A 96 0.67 -3.02 0.26
CA PHE A 96 -0.10 -2.90 1.49
C PHE A 96 -1.58 -2.72 1.16
N PHE A 97 -2.41 -3.59 1.71
CA PHE A 97 -3.86 -3.61 1.49
C PHE A 97 -4.54 -3.11 2.75
N TYR A 98 -5.10 -1.91 2.68
CA TYR A 98 -5.80 -1.26 3.77
C TYR A 98 -7.31 -1.41 3.60
N ASP A 99 -7.99 -1.73 4.70
CA ASP A 99 -9.43 -1.54 4.86
C ASP A 99 -9.66 -0.18 5.54
N ALA A 100 -9.42 0.91 4.79
CA ALA A 100 -9.51 2.26 5.30
C ALA A 100 -10.97 2.62 5.64
N GLN A 101 -11.19 3.15 6.84
CA GLN A 101 -12.50 3.48 7.37
C GLN A 101 -12.85 4.92 7.02
N PHE A 102 -14.03 5.11 6.45
CA PHE A 102 -14.62 6.40 6.12
C PHE A 102 -16.01 6.51 6.76
N GLU A 103 -16.55 7.72 6.85
CA GLU A 103 -17.85 8.00 7.51
C GLU A 103 -19.00 7.11 7.01
N LYS A 104 -19.04 6.80 5.71
CA LYS A 104 -20.11 6.03 5.06
C LYS A 104 -19.74 4.58 4.75
N GLY A 105 -18.54 4.13 5.14
CA GLY A 105 -18.13 2.73 4.96
C GLY A 105 -16.63 2.52 4.78
N THR A 106 -16.26 1.33 4.33
CA THR A 106 -14.86 0.92 4.13
C THR A 106 -14.46 1.00 2.65
N LEU A 107 -13.38 1.71 2.36
CA LEU A 107 -12.72 1.72 1.06
C LEU A 107 -11.47 0.84 1.14
N LYS A 108 -11.38 -0.17 0.26
CA LYS A 108 -10.17 -0.97 0.12
C LYS A 108 -9.16 -0.14 -0.68
N ILE A 109 -7.96 0.02 -0.14
CA ILE A 109 -6.89 0.75 -0.79
C ILE A 109 -5.66 -0.13 -0.87
N ARG A 110 -5.14 -0.34 -2.08
CA ARG A 110 -3.84 -0.97 -2.30
C ARG A 110 -2.80 0.12 -2.51
N LEU A 111 -1.85 0.20 -1.60
CA LEU A 111 -0.68 1.07 -1.68
C LEU A 111 0.53 0.25 -2.10
N VAL A 112 1.23 0.67 -3.13
CA VAL A 112 2.46 0.02 -3.60
C VAL A 112 3.63 0.94 -3.33
N MET A 113 4.50 0.51 -2.43
CA MET A 113 5.68 1.28 -2.03
C MET A 113 6.81 1.03 -3.01
N ASN A 114 7.59 2.07 -3.28
CA ASN A 114 8.78 1.97 -4.09
C ASN A 114 9.83 1.10 -3.36
N PRO A 115 10.45 0.12 -4.04
CA PRO A 115 11.38 -0.82 -3.42
C PRO A 115 12.71 -0.16 -3.02
N ASP A 116 13.10 0.91 -3.72
CA ASP A 116 14.38 1.63 -3.49
C ASP A 116 14.22 2.76 -2.45
N ASN A 117 13.02 3.35 -2.36
CA ASN A 117 12.66 4.38 -1.40
C ASN A 117 11.28 4.11 -0.81
N GLN A 118 11.26 3.43 0.33
CA GLN A 118 10.03 2.98 1.00
C GLN A 118 9.17 4.11 1.58
N SER A 119 9.56 5.38 1.45
CA SER A 119 8.70 6.53 1.76
C SER A 119 7.92 7.03 0.55
N LEU A 120 8.17 6.49 -0.65
CA LEU A 120 7.47 6.85 -1.87
C LEU A 120 6.54 5.75 -2.35
N VAL A 121 5.47 6.18 -3.00
CA VAL A 121 4.39 5.36 -3.54
C VAL A 121 4.54 5.32 -5.06
N ASP A 122 4.62 4.10 -5.60
CA ASP A 122 4.63 3.82 -7.04
C ASP A 122 3.25 3.46 -7.59
N GLY A 123 2.27 3.22 -6.72
CA GLY A 123 0.91 3.05 -7.19
C GLY A 123 -0.14 3.01 -6.09
N LEU A 124 -1.35 3.35 -6.50
CA LEU A 124 -2.54 3.48 -5.67
C LEU A 124 -3.73 2.90 -6.43
N TRP A 125 -4.42 1.92 -5.84
CA TRP A 125 -5.63 1.32 -6.43
C TRP A 125 -6.76 1.23 -5.41
N PHE A 126 -7.98 1.23 -5.93
CA PHE A 126 -9.23 1.13 -5.16
C PHE A 126 -10.01 -0.13 -5.59
N PRO A 127 -9.70 -1.33 -5.07
CA PRO A 127 -10.24 -2.59 -5.59
C PRO A 127 -11.77 -2.73 -5.52
N ASN A 128 -12.44 -2.05 -4.59
CA ASN A 128 -13.90 -1.99 -4.50
C ASN A 128 -14.51 -0.70 -5.10
N GLY A 129 -13.71 0.06 -5.85
CA GLY A 129 -14.09 1.22 -6.63
C GLY A 129 -14.30 2.49 -5.82
N ILE A 130 -14.09 3.63 -6.48
CA ILE A 130 -14.51 4.97 -6.03
C ILE A 130 -15.66 5.47 -6.89
#